data_AF-A0A1F9V3S2-F1
#
_entry.id   AF-A0A1F9V3S2-F1
#
_cell.length_a   1.000
_cell.length_b   1.000
_cell.length_c   1.000
_cell.angle_alpha   90.00
_cell.angle_beta   90.00
_cell.angle_gamma   90.00
#
_symmetry.space_group_name_H-M   'P 1'
#
loop_
_entity.id
_entity.type
_entity.pdbx_description
1 polymer ?
#
loop_
_entity_poly.entity_id
_entity_poly.type
_entity_poly.pdbx_seq_one_letter_code
_entity_poly.pdbx_strand_id
1 'polypeptide(L)'
;MKAVFHKPFAEPDAGGLRDVPGDILRDPGRTVKARAEAAKAARRLCLAARDSGVPILVLSSFRSVAAQSALYIDAERRHGRGRGALWVAPPGWSEHHTGLAFDLADASRPETDDEPSFEETAAFRWLKDRAGEFGFEMSFPKGNWQGVGYEPWHWRFAGTEDAGKIFHPPFWRKAGVLLKSICYGIGLAARNLS
;
A
#
# COMPACT_ATOMS: atom_id res chain seq x y z
N MET A 1 19.71 -18.07 -2.58
CA MET A 1 18.49 -17.60 -1.88
C MET A 1 18.52 -16.08 -1.87
N LYS A 2 17.53 -15.40 -2.47
CA LYS A 2 17.40 -13.94 -2.31
C LYS A 2 16.96 -13.69 -0.87
N ALA A 3 17.74 -12.93 -0.10
CA ALA A 3 17.37 -12.57 1.25
C ALA A 3 16.10 -11.71 1.19
N VAL A 4 15.04 -12.21 1.82
CA VAL A 4 13.77 -11.53 1.91
C VAL A 4 13.80 -10.75 3.22
N PHE A 5 13.99 -9.43 3.13
CA PHE A 5 13.94 -8.53 4.28
C PHE A 5 12.49 -8.16 4.56
N HIS A 6 11.69 -9.12 5.02
CA HIS A 6 10.39 -8.77 5.55
C HIS A 6 10.58 -7.89 6.80
N LYS A 7 9.66 -6.95 7.04
CA LYS A 7 9.54 -6.19 8.28
C LYS A 7 8.30 -6.69 9.02
N PRO A 8 8.37 -7.03 10.32
CA PRO A 8 7.18 -7.49 11.02
C PRO A 8 6.22 -6.31 11.21
N PHE A 9 4.93 -6.56 11.03
CA PHE A 9 3.87 -5.57 11.19
C PHE A 9 2.94 -6.01 12.32
N ALA A 10 2.87 -5.19 13.37
CA ALA A 10 2.00 -5.45 14.52
C ALA A 10 0.56 -5.03 14.22
N GLU A 11 -0.40 -5.75 14.81
CA GLU A 11 -1.79 -5.32 14.87
C GLU A 11 -1.92 -4.04 15.72
N PRO A 12 -2.79 -3.09 15.35
CA PRO A 12 -3.16 -2.01 16.24
C PRO A 12 -4.00 -2.53 17.41
N ASP A 13 -3.95 -1.83 18.53
CA ASP A 13 -4.89 -2.07 19.62
C ASP A 13 -6.33 -1.94 19.11
N ALA A 14 -7.24 -2.78 19.62
CA ALA A 14 -8.62 -2.88 19.13
C ALA A 14 -9.38 -1.54 19.10
N GLY A 15 -9.01 -0.58 19.97
CA GLY A 15 -9.60 0.76 20.01
C GLY A 15 -9.22 1.66 18.83
N GLY A 16 -8.18 1.32 18.07
CA GLY A 16 -7.63 2.12 16.96
C GLY A 16 -8.28 1.86 15.59
N LEU A 17 -9.06 0.79 15.44
CA LEU A 17 -9.73 0.45 14.19
C LEU A 17 -11.13 1.06 14.09
N ARG A 18 -11.49 1.47 12.88
CA ARG A 18 -12.82 2.00 12.50
C ARG A 18 -13.25 1.38 11.18
N ASP A 19 -14.55 1.33 10.96
CA ASP A 19 -15.09 0.87 9.69
C ASP A 19 -14.74 1.86 8.58
N VAL A 20 -14.27 1.33 7.46
CA VAL A 20 -14.12 2.06 6.21
C VAL A 20 -15.53 2.31 5.67
N PRO A 21 -15.90 3.55 5.33
CA PRO A 21 -17.25 3.87 4.87
C PRO A 21 -17.67 3.04 3.64
N GLY A 22 -18.89 2.51 3.67
CA GLY A 22 -19.42 1.64 2.61
C GLY A 22 -19.49 2.29 1.22
N ASP A 23 -19.56 3.62 1.15
CA ASP A 23 -19.65 4.41 -0.09
C ASP A 23 -18.35 4.43 -0.92
N ILE A 24 -17.27 3.84 -0.39
CA ILE A 24 -15.99 3.69 -1.08
C ILE A 24 -15.55 2.23 -1.19
N LEU A 25 -16.38 1.26 -0.80
CA LEU A 25 -16.05 -0.17 -0.88
C LEU A 25 -16.46 -0.76 -2.23
N ARG A 26 -15.67 -1.73 -2.72
CA ARG A 26 -16.04 -2.56 -3.88
C ARG A 26 -17.26 -3.42 -3.62
N ASP A 27 -17.33 -3.98 -2.41
CA ASP A 27 -18.45 -4.75 -1.90
C ASP A 27 -19.03 -4.03 -0.67
N PRO A 28 -20.08 -3.21 -0.83
CA PRO A 28 -20.69 -2.47 0.28
C PRO A 28 -21.31 -3.38 1.36
N GLY A 29 -21.51 -4.68 1.08
CA GLY A 29 -22.00 -5.65 2.05
C GLY A 29 -20.93 -6.15 3.02
N ARG A 30 -19.64 -5.88 2.74
CA ARG A 30 -18.52 -6.27 3.62
C ARG A 30 -18.17 -5.17 4.60
N THR A 31 -17.77 -5.60 5.80
CA THR A 31 -17.12 -4.72 6.77
C THR A 31 -15.61 -4.75 6.55
N VAL A 32 -15.07 -3.62 6.10
CA VAL A 32 -13.61 -3.40 6.04
C VAL A 32 -13.24 -2.45 7.18
N LYS A 33 -12.18 -2.77 7.93
CA LYS A 33 -11.67 -1.91 9.00
C LYS A 33 -10.32 -1.32 8.62
N ALA A 34 -10.00 -0.15 9.16
CA ALA A 34 -8.68 0.47 9.06
C ALA A 34 -8.44 1.38 10.27
N ARG A 35 -7.22 1.87 10.45
CA ARG A 35 -6.98 2.93 11.44
C ARG A 35 -7.76 4.19 11.06
N ALA A 36 -8.24 4.92 12.06
CA ALA A 36 -9.18 6.03 11.85
C ALA A 36 -8.62 7.11 10.89
N GLU A 37 -7.35 7.47 11.03
CA GLU A 37 -6.68 8.44 10.15
C GLU A 37 -6.57 7.94 8.71
N ALA A 38 -6.25 6.66 8.52
CA ALA A 38 -6.10 6.07 7.20
C ALA A 38 -7.47 5.87 6.51
N ALA A 39 -8.51 5.48 7.25
CA ALA A 39 -9.89 5.41 6.74
C ALA A 39 -10.39 6.77 6.26
N LYS A 40 -10.13 7.84 7.03
CA LYS A 40 -10.46 9.22 6.65
C LYS A 40 -9.68 9.65 5.41
N ALA A 41 -8.39 9.33 5.33
CA ALA A 41 -7.56 9.64 4.18
C ALA A 41 -8.02 8.88 2.92
N ALA A 42 -8.30 7.58 3.03
CA ALA A 42 -8.82 6.75 1.94
C ALA A 42 -10.13 7.30 1.38
N ARG A 43 -11.04 7.75 2.26
CA ARG A 43 -12.29 8.37 1.81
C ARG A 43 -12.06 9.66 1.03
N ARG A 44 -11.16 10.54 1.49
CA ARG A 44 -10.83 11.78 0.75
C ARG A 44 -10.21 11.46 -0.61
N LEU A 45 -9.33 10.47 -0.67
CA LEU A 45 -8.73 9.99 -1.91
C LEU A 45 -9.80 9.50 -2.90
N CYS A 46 -10.66 8.57 -2.47
CA CYS A 46 -11.71 8.01 -3.32
C CYS A 46 -12.71 9.07 -3.82
N LEU A 47 -13.07 10.04 -2.97
CA LEU A 47 -13.94 11.16 -3.38
C LEU A 47 -13.27 12.06 -4.41
N ALA A 48 -12.00 12.45 -4.21
CA ALA A 48 -11.28 13.28 -5.17
C ALA A 48 -11.06 12.57 -6.52
N ALA A 49 -10.83 11.25 -6.48
CA ALA A 49 -10.71 10.44 -7.69
C ALA A 49 -12.04 10.38 -8.45
N ARG A 50 -13.15 10.18 -7.73
CA ARG A 50 -14.51 10.24 -8.29
C ARG A 50 -14.82 11.60 -8.93
N ASP A 51 -14.47 12.70 -8.28
CA ASP A 51 -14.64 14.06 -8.80
C ASP A 51 -13.80 14.31 -10.07
N SER A 52 -12.71 13.56 -10.24
CA SER A 52 -11.87 13.56 -11.45
C SER A 52 -12.39 12.62 -12.55
N GLY A 53 -13.54 11.98 -12.36
CA GLY A 53 -14.08 10.98 -13.30
C GLY A 53 -13.37 9.62 -13.26
N VAL A 54 -12.55 9.37 -12.24
CA VAL A 54 -11.77 8.13 -12.05
C VAL A 54 -12.19 7.47 -10.72
N PRO A 55 -13.35 6.80 -10.66
CA PRO A 55 -13.84 6.21 -9.42
C PRO A 55 -12.92 5.08 -8.92
N ILE A 56 -12.31 5.29 -7.75
CA ILE A 56 -11.47 4.31 -7.05
C ILE A 56 -12.24 3.72 -5.87
N LEU A 57 -12.18 2.41 -5.69
CA LEU A 57 -12.83 1.68 -4.61
C LEU A 57 -11.80 0.93 -3.75
N VAL A 58 -12.17 0.64 -2.50
CA VAL A 58 -11.40 -0.18 -1.56
C VAL A 58 -11.88 -1.63 -1.64
N LEU A 59 -10.95 -2.55 -1.89
CA LEU A 59 -11.17 -3.99 -1.85
C LEU A 59 -10.98 -4.54 -0.44
N SER A 60 -9.87 -4.14 0.19
CA SER A 60 -9.40 -4.73 1.44
C SER A 60 -8.54 -3.73 2.23
N SER A 61 -8.49 -3.87 3.56
CA SER A 61 -7.60 -3.11 4.43
C SER A 61 -7.17 -3.95 5.64
N PHE A 62 -7.56 -3.63 6.88
CA PHE A 62 -7.09 -4.36 8.06
C PHE A 62 -7.38 -5.87 7.95
N ARG A 63 -6.35 -6.66 8.22
CA ARG A 63 -6.43 -8.12 8.32
C ARG A 63 -5.67 -8.57 9.54
N SER A 64 -6.30 -9.31 10.44
CA SER A 64 -5.61 -9.86 11.62
C SER A 64 -4.59 -10.93 11.23
N VAL A 65 -3.59 -11.13 12.08
CA VAL A 65 -2.60 -12.21 12.02
C VAL A 65 -3.28 -13.57 12.04
N ALA A 66 -4.36 -13.72 12.81
CA ALA A 66 -5.15 -14.95 12.82
C ALA A 66 -5.80 -15.23 11.44
N ALA A 67 -6.40 -14.21 10.81
CA ALA A 67 -6.97 -14.34 9.47
C ALA A 67 -5.89 -14.61 8.41
N GLN A 68 -4.74 -13.92 8.50
CA GLN A 68 -3.60 -14.14 7.60
C GLN A 68 -3.02 -15.55 7.75
N SER A 69 -3.01 -16.10 8.97
CA SER A 69 -2.61 -17.50 9.22
C SER A 69 -3.46 -18.49 8.43
N ALA A 70 -4.78 -18.29 8.42
CA ALA A 70 -5.68 -19.14 7.64
C ALA A 70 -5.40 -19.04 6.13
N LEU A 71 -5.22 -17.83 5.60
CA LEU A 71 -4.87 -17.62 4.18
C LEU A 71 -3.53 -18.25 3.80
N TYR A 72 -2.53 -18.13 4.68
CA TYR A 72 -1.20 -18.68 4.44
C TYR A 72 -1.23 -20.21 4.42
N ILE A 73 -1.94 -20.84 5.37
CA ILE A 73 -2.12 -22.31 5.41
C ILE A 73 -2.82 -22.80 4.15
N ASP A 74 -3.86 -22.11 3.70
CA ASP A 74 -4.56 -22.45 2.46
C ASP A 74 -3.65 -22.31 1.22
N ALA A 75 -2.85 -21.24 1.15
CA ALA A 75 -1.87 -21.06 0.09
C ALA A 75 -0.80 -22.18 0.09
N GLU A 76 -0.30 -22.61 1.25
CA GLU A 76 0.61 -23.75 1.35
C GLU A 76 -0.05 -25.07 0.95
N ARG A 77 -1.34 -25.26 1.23
CA ARG A 77 -2.10 -26.44 0.78
C ARG A 77 -2.25 -26.47 -0.73
N ARG A 78 -2.60 -25.34 -1.35
CA ARG A 78 -2.80 -25.23 -2.81
C ARG A 78 -1.49 -25.29 -3.59
N HIS A 79 -0.47 -24.61 -3.10
CA HIS A 79 0.76 -24.40 -3.85
C HIS A 79 1.93 -25.22 -3.32
N GLY A 80 1.80 -25.96 -2.22
CA GLY A 80 2.87 -26.74 -1.62
C GLY A 80 3.68 -25.97 -0.57
N ARG A 81 4.22 -26.73 0.39
CA ARG A 81 4.95 -26.20 1.56
C ARG A 81 6.12 -25.31 1.15
N GLY A 82 6.23 -24.14 1.76
CA GLY A 82 7.27 -23.15 1.47
C GLY A 82 7.05 -22.32 0.19
N ARG A 83 6.03 -22.63 -0.63
CA ARG A 83 5.64 -21.83 -1.81
C ARG A 83 4.51 -20.86 -1.53
N GLY A 84 3.80 -20.99 -0.41
CA GLY A 84 2.71 -20.08 0.00
C GLY A 84 3.17 -18.62 0.13
N ALA A 85 4.41 -18.40 0.62
CA ALA A 85 5.01 -17.07 0.77
C ALA A 85 5.24 -16.31 -0.56
N LEU A 86 5.15 -16.97 -1.71
CA LEU A 86 5.21 -16.31 -3.02
C LEU A 86 3.88 -15.63 -3.39
N TRP A 87 2.78 -16.00 -2.72
CA TRP A 87 1.43 -15.57 -3.04
C TRP A 87 0.75 -14.84 -1.87
N VAL A 88 1.09 -15.21 -0.64
CA VAL A 88 0.47 -14.70 0.58
C VAL A 88 1.57 -14.42 1.58
N ALA A 89 1.65 -13.20 2.08
CA ALA A 89 2.62 -12.83 3.12
C ALA A 89 2.50 -13.78 4.34
N PRO A 90 3.61 -14.24 4.93
CA PRO A 90 3.55 -15.00 6.17
C PRO A 90 2.85 -14.21 7.29
N PRO A 91 2.16 -14.88 8.23
CA PRO A 91 1.48 -14.20 9.34
C PRO A 91 2.46 -13.35 10.17
N GLY A 92 2.07 -12.11 10.47
CA GLY A 92 2.93 -11.13 11.14
C GLY A 92 3.81 -10.30 10.19
N TRP A 93 3.75 -10.56 8.87
CA TRP A 93 4.56 -9.87 7.87
C TRP A 93 3.72 -9.18 6.78
N SER A 94 2.40 -9.09 6.96
CA SER A 94 1.51 -8.35 6.07
C SER A 94 1.35 -6.90 6.53
N GLU A 95 1.50 -5.93 5.63
CA GLU A 95 1.21 -4.52 5.95
C GLU A 95 -0.26 -4.32 6.36
N HIS A 96 -1.18 -5.19 5.92
CA HIS A 96 -2.59 -5.15 6.34
C HIS A 96 -2.78 -5.33 7.85
N HIS A 97 -1.84 -5.95 8.56
CA HIS A 97 -1.90 -6.04 10.02
C HIS A 97 -1.93 -4.66 10.67
N THR A 98 -1.28 -3.67 10.07
CA THR A 98 -1.20 -2.33 10.64
C THR A 98 -2.55 -1.59 10.61
N GLY A 99 -3.48 -1.98 9.74
CA GLY A 99 -4.68 -1.21 9.41
C GLY A 99 -4.39 0.08 8.64
N LEU A 100 -3.19 0.22 8.05
CA LEU A 100 -2.75 1.38 7.25
C LEU A 100 -2.59 1.05 5.76
N ALA A 101 -2.64 -0.23 5.39
CA ALA A 101 -2.59 -0.69 4.00
C ALA A 101 -4.00 -0.90 3.43
N PHE A 102 -4.14 -0.63 2.13
CA PHE A 102 -5.37 -0.72 1.37
C PHE A 102 -5.10 -1.33 0.01
N ASP A 103 -5.90 -2.32 -0.36
CA ASP A 103 -6.02 -2.79 -1.73
C ASP A 103 -7.07 -1.93 -2.43
N LEU A 104 -6.67 -1.28 -3.52
CA LEU A 104 -7.48 -0.32 -4.27
C LEU A 104 -7.82 -0.86 -5.66
N ALA A 105 -9.02 -0.54 -6.13
CA ALA A 105 -9.58 -1.00 -7.39
C ALA A 105 -10.05 0.15 -8.27
N ASP A 106 -10.10 -0.10 -9.58
CA ASP A 106 -10.79 0.73 -10.54
C ASP A 106 -12.25 0.26 -10.61
N ALA A 107 -13.19 1.16 -10.29
CA ALA A 107 -14.60 0.79 -10.28
C ALA A 107 -15.09 0.30 -11.66
N SER A 108 -14.46 0.76 -12.75
CA SER A 108 -14.83 0.42 -14.13
C SER A 108 -14.17 -0.86 -14.66
N ARG A 109 -13.20 -1.43 -13.94
CA ARG A 109 -12.39 -2.59 -14.39
C ARG A 109 -12.30 -3.70 -13.33
N PRO A 110 -13.42 -4.33 -12.91
CA PRO A 110 -13.44 -5.45 -11.94
C PRO A 110 -12.44 -6.57 -12.23
N GLU A 111 -12.20 -6.86 -13.49
CA GLU A 111 -11.29 -7.89 -13.96
C GLU A 111 -9.81 -7.62 -13.62
N THR A 112 -9.51 -6.44 -13.07
CA THR A 112 -8.17 -6.04 -12.63
C THR A 112 -8.03 -6.01 -11.10
N ASP A 113 -9.09 -6.33 -10.36
CA ASP A 113 -9.07 -6.36 -8.89
C ASP A 113 -8.03 -7.37 -8.40
N ASP A 114 -7.10 -6.92 -7.54
CA ASP A 114 -5.98 -7.71 -7.00
C ASP A 114 -5.05 -8.37 -8.07
N GLU A 115 -5.00 -7.81 -9.28
CA GLU A 115 -4.20 -8.34 -10.40
C GLU A 115 -3.17 -7.33 -10.94
N PRO A 116 -2.01 -7.78 -11.48
CA PRO A 116 -1.00 -6.88 -12.03
C PRO A 116 -1.51 -5.98 -13.16
N SER A 117 -2.54 -6.42 -13.88
CA SER A 117 -3.23 -5.66 -14.93
C SER A 117 -3.90 -4.37 -14.41
N PHE A 118 -4.07 -4.21 -13.09
CA PHE A 118 -4.47 -2.94 -12.49
C PHE A 118 -3.56 -1.79 -12.91
N GLU A 119 -2.27 -2.05 -13.21
CA GLU A 119 -1.32 -1.03 -13.68
C GLU A 119 -1.73 -0.32 -14.97
N GLU A 120 -2.62 -0.93 -15.76
CA GLU A 120 -3.10 -0.41 -17.04
C GLU A 120 -4.32 0.53 -16.88
N THR A 121 -4.91 0.59 -15.69
CA THR A 121 -6.18 1.29 -15.43
C THR A 121 -6.03 2.81 -15.33
N ALA A 122 -7.16 3.52 -15.41
CA ALA A 122 -7.19 4.95 -15.13
C ALA A 122 -6.96 5.23 -13.65
N ALA A 123 -7.50 4.38 -12.76
CA ALA A 123 -7.29 4.43 -11.33
C ALA A 123 -5.80 4.39 -10.95
N PHE A 124 -5.04 3.43 -11.47
CA PHE A 124 -3.60 3.33 -11.16
C PHE A 124 -2.81 4.56 -11.60
N ARG A 125 -3.10 5.09 -12.80
CA ARG A 125 -2.48 6.34 -13.26
C ARG A 125 -2.80 7.50 -12.33
N TRP A 126 -4.07 7.66 -11.94
CA TRP A 126 -4.49 8.71 -11.01
C TRP A 126 -3.81 8.55 -9.64
N LEU A 127 -3.70 7.32 -9.11
CA LEU A 127 -3.03 7.05 -7.83
C LEU A 127 -1.55 7.43 -7.86
N LYS A 128 -0.83 7.04 -8.92
CA LYS A 128 0.57 7.43 -9.08
C LYS A 128 0.80 8.93 -9.01
N ASP A 129 -0.10 9.70 -9.58
CA ASP A 129 0.05 11.15 -9.69
C ASP A 129 -0.43 11.87 -8.43
N ARG A 130 -1.46 11.33 -7.75
CA ARG A 130 -2.22 12.08 -6.74
C ARG A 130 -2.34 11.43 -5.36
N ALA A 131 -2.06 10.14 -5.21
CA ALA A 131 -2.23 9.45 -3.92
C ALA A 131 -1.39 10.08 -2.80
N GLY A 132 -0.21 10.62 -3.15
CA GLY A 132 0.66 11.35 -2.22
C GLY A 132 0.02 12.57 -1.58
N GLU A 133 -0.90 13.26 -2.27
CA GLU A 133 -1.69 14.39 -1.72
C GLU A 133 -2.53 13.97 -0.50
N PHE A 134 -2.88 12.69 -0.42
CA PHE A 134 -3.67 12.10 0.66
C PHE A 134 -2.82 11.30 1.65
N GLY A 135 -1.48 11.32 1.50
CA GLY A 135 -0.56 10.60 2.37
C GLY A 135 -0.40 9.11 2.02
N PHE A 136 -0.78 8.70 0.82
CA PHE A 136 -0.61 7.34 0.33
C PHE A 136 0.62 7.20 -0.58
N GLU A 137 1.26 6.04 -0.50
CA GLU A 137 2.33 5.62 -1.40
C GLU A 137 2.17 4.13 -1.74
N MET A 138 2.66 3.73 -2.92
CA MET A 138 2.60 2.33 -3.35
C MET A 138 3.65 1.52 -2.57
N SER A 139 3.23 0.42 -1.93
CA SER A 139 4.11 -0.34 -1.05
C SER A 139 5.10 -1.22 -1.81
N PHE A 140 4.65 -1.83 -2.90
CA PHE A 140 5.39 -2.90 -3.59
C PHE A 140 5.58 -2.62 -5.09
N PRO A 141 6.37 -1.59 -5.47
CA PRO A 141 6.83 -1.42 -6.84
C PRO A 141 7.68 -2.62 -7.30
N LYS A 142 7.84 -2.77 -8.63
CA LYS A 142 8.80 -3.71 -9.25
C LYS A 142 10.18 -3.49 -8.62
N GLY A 143 10.77 -4.55 -8.07
CA GLY A 143 12.10 -4.49 -7.44
C GLY A 143 12.14 -3.81 -6.07
N ASN A 144 11.01 -3.72 -5.35
CA ASN A 144 10.98 -3.19 -3.98
C ASN A 144 11.98 -3.93 -3.06
N TRP A 145 12.52 -3.19 -2.08
CA TRP A 145 13.58 -3.67 -1.19
C TRP A 145 13.16 -4.83 -0.27
N GLN A 146 11.86 -5.01 -0.04
CA GLN A 146 11.32 -6.09 0.78
C GLN A 146 11.35 -7.44 0.04
N GLY A 147 11.53 -7.42 -1.29
CA GLY A 147 11.50 -8.62 -2.13
C GLY A 147 10.10 -9.19 -2.34
N VAL A 148 9.05 -8.43 -2.00
CA VAL A 148 7.65 -8.79 -2.25
C VAL A 148 7.37 -8.69 -3.76
N GLY A 149 6.43 -9.48 -4.26
CA GLY A 149 5.95 -9.39 -5.64
C GLY A 149 5.47 -7.99 -6.00
N TYR A 150 5.34 -7.71 -7.30
CA TYR A 150 4.77 -6.44 -7.74
C TYR A 150 3.26 -6.44 -7.51
N GLU A 151 2.77 -5.49 -6.72
CA GLU A 151 1.35 -5.38 -6.33
C GLU A 151 0.87 -3.94 -6.59
N PRO A 152 0.52 -3.58 -7.83
CA PRO A 152 0.10 -2.21 -8.19
C PRO A 152 -1.17 -1.73 -7.49
N TRP A 153 -1.99 -2.66 -7.00
CA TRP A 153 -3.22 -2.38 -6.25
C TRP A 153 -2.97 -2.09 -4.76
N HIS A 154 -1.79 -2.41 -4.21
CA HIS A 154 -1.50 -2.31 -2.79
C HIS A 154 -0.83 -0.98 -2.42
N TRP A 155 -1.55 -0.17 -1.64
CA TRP A 155 -1.13 1.17 -1.23
C TRP A 155 -1.18 1.32 0.29
N ARG A 156 -0.19 2.02 0.86
CA ARG A 156 -0.11 2.27 2.30
C ARG A 156 -0.24 3.74 2.63
N PHE A 157 -0.93 4.04 3.71
CA PHE A 157 -0.99 5.37 4.30
C PHE A 157 0.23 5.61 5.19
N ALA A 158 1.09 6.55 4.79
CA ALA A 158 2.25 7.01 5.55
C ALA A 158 2.16 8.52 5.90
N GLY A 159 0.97 9.11 5.77
CA GLY A 159 0.74 10.56 5.86
C GLY A 159 0.80 11.19 7.25
N THR A 160 0.93 10.41 8.31
CA THR A 160 1.21 10.90 9.67
C THR A 160 2.61 10.51 10.10
N GLU A 161 3.18 11.20 11.08
CA GLU A 161 4.51 10.85 11.60
C GLU A 161 4.57 9.40 12.12
N ASP A 162 3.53 8.97 12.84
CA ASP A 162 3.45 7.62 13.41
C ASP A 162 3.30 6.55 12.32
N ALA A 163 2.45 6.78 11.32
CA ALA A 163 2.34 5.88 10.17
C ALA A 163 3.65 5.84 9.37
N GLY A 164 4.28 7.01 9.16
CA GLY A 164 5.57 7.12 8.50
C GLY A 164 6.67 6.30 9.19
N LYS A 165 6.75 6.30 10.53
CA LYS A 165 7.72 5.49 11.29
C LYS A 165 7.50 3.98 11.10
N ILE A 166 6.26 3.54 10.91
CA ILE A 166 5.92 2.13 10.67
C ILE A 166 6.46 1.64 9.32
N PHE A 167 6.57 2.51 8.30
CA PHE A 167 7.03 2.10 6.97
C PHE A 167 8.47 2.53 6.64
N HIS A 168 8.89 3.66 7.20
CA HIS A 168 10.19 4.30 6.96
C HIS A 168 11.00 4.42 8.26
N PRO A 169 11.55 3.32 8.79
CA PRO A 169 12.32 3.39 10.02
C PRO A 169 13.53 4.32 9.84
N PRO A 170 13.96 5.05 10.90
CA PRO A 170 14.86 6.21 10.82
C PRO A 170 16.22 5.96 10.15
N PHE A 171 16.66 4.71 10.04
CA PHE A 171 17.83 4.32 9.26
C PHE A 171 17.72 4.74 7.77
N TRP A 172 16.51 4.75 7.21
CA TRP A 172 16.22 5.09 5.81
C TRP A 172 16.00 6.60 5.59
N ARG A 173 15.62 7.36 6.62
CA ARG A 173 15.44 8.83 6.53
C ARG A 173 16.75 9.56 6.23
N LYS A 174 17.90 9.05 6.72
CA LYS A 174 19.22 9.65 6.44
C LYS A 174 19.71 9.38 5.01
N ALA A 175 19.33 8.26 4.39
CA ALA A 175 19.73 7.94 3.01
C ALA A 175 19.02 8.84 1.96
N GLY A 176 17.73 9.13 2.16
CA GLY A 176 16.97 10.01 1.25
C GLY A 176 17.38 11.49 1.32
N VAL A 177 17.82 11.97 2.49
CA VAL A 177 18.38 13.32 2.66
C VAL A 177 19.78 13.44 2.05
N LEU A 178 20.58 12.37 2.08
CA LEU A 178 21.89 12.34 1.44
C LEU A 178 21.80 12.42 -0.08
N LEU A 179 20.81 11.74 -0.70
CA LEU A 179 20.61 11.80 -2.16
C LEU A 179 20.17 13.21 -2.64
N LYS A 180 19.30 13.90 -1.88
CA LYS A 180 18.93 15.29 -2.18
C LYS A 180 20.09 16.27 -1.98
N SER A 181 21.01 15.99 -1.06
CA SER A 181 22.19 16.84 -0.79
C SER A 181 23.30 16.64 -1.82
N ILE A 182 23.42 15.46 -2.44
CA ILE A 182 24.37 15.21 -3.54
C ILE A 182 23.96 15.96 -4.82
N CYS A 183 22.66 16.09 -5.11
CA CYS A 183 22.18 16.87 -6.25
C CYS A 183 22.32 18.40 -6.07
N TYR A 184 22.46 18.91 -4.84
CA TYR A 184 22.71 20.33 -4.57
C TYR A 184 24.20 20.65 -4.29
N GLY A 185 25.00 19.64 -3.93
CA GLY A 185 26.43 19.78 -3.63
C GLY A 185 27.37 19.67 -4.83
N ILE A 186 26.89 19.13 -5.96
CA ILE A 186 27.63 19.13 -7.24
C ILE A 186 27.02 20.24 -8.10
N GLY A 187 27.49 21.47 -7.88
CA GLY A 187 27.03 22.64 -8.62
C GLY A 187 27.24 22.47 -10.13
N LEU A 188 26.16 22.16 -10.86
CA LEU A 188 26.01 22.57 -12.25
C LEU A 188 25.22 23.87 -12.27
N ALA A 189 25.91 24.96 -11.95
CA ALA A 189 25.55 26.29 -12.40
C ALA A 189 26.56 26.71 -13.47
N ALA A 190 26.14 26.70 -14.73
CA ALA A 190 26.62 27.51 -15.87
C ALA A 190 26.33 26.75 -17.18
N ARG A 191 25.82 27.31 -18.27
CA ARG A 191 25.51 28.69 -18.68
C ARG A 191 24.74 28.57 -20.01
N ASN A 192 23.82 29.49 -20.27
CA ASN A 192 23.41 29.83 -21.64
C ASN A 192 24.59 30.48 -22.38
N LEU A 193 24.66 30.24 -23.71
CA LEU A 193 25.30 30.97 -24.83
C LEU A 193 25.46 29.91 -25.94
N SER A 194 24.87 29.94 -27.12
CA SER A 194 24.16 30.94 -27.94
C SER A 194 23.21 30.21 -28.88
#